data_AF-A0A0H4A0N9-F1
#
_entry.id   AF-A0A0H4A0N9-F1
#
_cell.length_a   1.000
_cell.length_b   1.000
_cell.length_c   1.000
_cell.angle_alpha   90.00
_cell.angle_beta   90.00
_cell.angle_gamma   90.00
#
_symmetry.space_group_name_H-M   'P 1'
#
loop_
_entity.id
_entity.type
_entity.pdbx_description
1 polymer ?
#
loop_
_entity_poly.entity_id
_entity_poly.type
_entity_poly.pdbx_seq_one_letter_code
_entity_poly.pdbx_strand_id
1 'polypeptide(L)'
;MTNFLNRGFTQAEFEHRTQRAQKIMHDMKLDAMIFTTEPNVRYFTGFHTQFWHSPTRPWFIVVPAEGKPIAIIPEIGASGMAGTWVDNIITWPSPRPEDDGISLVASTLNSLPCKHGRVGATLGIESHLRMPVNNYLALTTMVKKSL
;
A
#
# COMPACT_ATOMS: atom_id res chain seq x y z
N MET A 1 6.55 23.22 -32.85
CA MET A 1 5.88 22.89 -31.57
C MET A 1 6.49 21.61 -31.05
N THR A 2 7.22 21.67 -29.94
CA THR A 2 7.88 20.51 -29.34
C THR A 2 6.81 19.62 -28.70
N ASN A 3 6.57 18.45 -29.28
CA ASN A 3 5.63 17.47 -28.76
C ASN A 3 6.28 16.80 -27.53
N PHE A 4 6.05 17.35 -26.33
CA PHE A 4 6.55 16.74 -25.11
C PHE A 4 5.82 15.42 -24.87
N LEU A 5 6.58 14.34 -24.76
CA LEU A 5 6.05 13.03 -24.37
C LEU A 5 5.38 13.17 -22.99
N ASN A 6 4.07 12.95 -22.94
CA ASN A 6 3.35 12.90 -21.67
C ASN A 6 3.75 11.62 -20.93
N ARG A 7 4.29 11.76 -19.70
CA ARG A 7 4.74 10.64 -18.87
C ARG A 7 3.68 10.28 -17.84
N GLY A 8 3.50 8.99 -17.59
CA GLY A 8 2.56 8.49 -16.58
C GLY A 8 1.19 8.16 -17.16
N PHE A 9 0.20 8.03 -16.27
CA PHE A 9 -1.17 7.69 -16.63
C PHE A 9 -2.14 8.72 -16.05
N THR A 10 -3.31 8.86 -16.66
CA THR A 10 -4.40 9.68 -16.14
C THR A 10 -4.95 9.11 -14.82
N GLN A 11 -5.57 9.94 -13.98
CA GLN A 11 -6.23 9.48 -12.76
C GLN A 11 -7.22 8.32 -13.01
N ALA A 12 -8.02 8.39 -14.09
CA ALA A 12 -8.99 7.36 -14.47
C ALA A 12 -8.38 5.95 -14.62
N GLU A 13 -7.11 5.86 -15.04
CA GLU A 13 -6.41 4.58 -15.16
C GLU A 13 -6.15 3.96 -13.78
N PHE A 14 -5.76 4.75 -12.78
CA PHE A 14 -5.53 4.26 -11.42
C PHE A 14 -6.84 3.88 -10.70
N GLU A 15 -7.92 4.63 -10.98
CA GLU A 15 -9.27 4.27 -10.53
C GLU A 15 -9.69 2.92 -11.10
N HIS A 16 -9.54 2.71 -12.41
CA HIS A 16 -9.85 1.44 -13.07
C HIS A 16 -9.02 0.27 -12.53
N ARG A 17 -7.71 0.47 -12.28
CA ARG A 17 -6.85 -0.55 -11.67
C ARG A 17 -7.32 -0.95 -10.28
N THR A 18 -7.66 0.04 -9.47
CA THR A 18 -8.20 -0.17 -8.11
C THR A 18 -9.51 -0.94 -8.15
N GLN A 19 -10.46 -0.51 -8.99
CA GLN A 19 -11.76 -1.18 -9.15
C GLN A 19 -11.63 -2.63 -9.64
N ARG A 20 -10.71 -2.90 -10.57
CA ARG A 20 -10.43 -4.27 -11.03
C ARG A 20 -9.89 -5.15 -9.90
N ALA A 21 -8.97 -4.63 -9.08
CA ALA A 21 -8.47 -5.34 -7.92
C ALA A 21 -9.59 -5.60 -6.91
N GLN A 22 -10.41 -4.60 -6.60
CA GLN A 22 -11.55 -4.71 -5.68
C GLN A 22 -12.59 -5.74 -6.13
N LYS A 23 -12.85 -5.84 -7.44
CA LYS A 23 -13.70 -6.89 -8.00
C LYS A 23 -13.15 -8.29 -7.72
N ILE A 24 -11.85 -8.48 -7.94
CA ILE A 24 -11.17 -9.77 -7.65
C ILE A 24 -11.16 -10.03 -6.13
N MET A 25 -10.93 -9.01 -5.31
CA MET A 25 -10.98 -9.12 -3.84
C MET A 25 -12.36 -9.57 -3.37
N HIS A 26 -13.44 -9.04 -3.95
CA HIS A 26 -14.80 -9.47 -3.66
C HIS A 26 -14.99 -10.96 -3.96
N ASP A 27 -14.58 -11.42 -5.15
CA ASP A 27 -14.68 -12.84 -5.54
C ASP A 27 -13.84 -13.76 -4.63
N MET A 28 -12.68 -13.27 -4.18
CA MET A 28 -11.80 -13.96 -3.25
C MET A 28 -12.19 -13.82 -1.78
N LYS A 29 -13.26 -13.08 -1.45
CA LYS A 29 -13.70 -12.76 -0.07
C LYS A 29 -12.58 -12.12 0.77
N LEU A 30 -11.96 -11.07 0.23
CA LEU A 30 -10.95 -10.24 0.90
C LEU A 30 -11.56 -8.86 1.23
N ASP A 31 -11.30 -8.37 2.44
CA ASP A 31 -11.71 -7.04 2.88
C ASP A 31 -10.67 -5.96 2.55
N ALA A 32 -9.40 -6.35 2.38
CA ALA A 32 -8.31 -5.47 2.00
C ALA A 32 -7.15 -6.25 1.36
N MET A 33 -6.26 -5.55 0.67
CA MET A 33 -4.95 -6.06 0.25
C MET A 33 -3.84 -5.11 0.72
N ILE A 34 -2.71 -5.67 1.14
CA ILE A 34 -1.50 -4.92 1.49
C ILE A 34 -0.40 -5.14 0.44
N PHE A 35 0.20 -4.04 -0.01
CA PHE A 35 1.30 -4.03 -0.96
C PHE A 35 2.51 -3.29 -0.41
N THR A 36 3.70 -3.83 -0.64
CA THR A 36 4.94 -3.33 -0.02
C THR A 36 6.09 -3.09 -1.00
N THR A 37 5.89 -3.42 -2.28
CA THR A 37 6.95 -3.37 -3.30
C THR A 37 6.73 -2.22 -4.27
N GLU A 38 7.82 -1.66 -4.80
CA GLU A 38 7.77 -0.55 -5.75
C GLU A 38 6.78 -0.77 -6.91
N PRO A 39 6.78 -1.94 -7.61
CA PRO A 39 5.89 -2.12 -8.74
C PRO A 39 4.41 -1.98 -8.35
N ASN A 40 4.03 -2.54 -7.20
CA ASN A 40 2.65 -2.48 -6.72
C ASN A 40 2.28 -1.07 -6.24
N VAL A 41 3.17 -0.41 -5.48
CA VAL A 41 2.93 0.97 -5.04
C VAL A 41 2.74 1.88 -6.26
N ARG A 42 3.63 1.79 -7.25
CA ARG A 42 3.52 2.57 -8.49
C ARG A 42 2.27 2.22 -9.30
N TYR A 43 1.90 0.94 -9.36
CA TYR A 43 0.74 0.48 -10.12
C TYR A 43 -0.57 1.09 -9.62
N PHE A 44 -0.77 1.12 -8.29
CA PHE A 44 -2.00 1.62 -7.68
C PHE A 44 -2.01 3.13 -7.45
N THR A 45 -0.86 3.76 -7.21
CA THR A 45 -0.82 5.17 -6.81
C THR A 45 -0.24 6.10 -7.88
N GLY A 46 0.58 5.59 -8.80
CA GLY A 46 1.40 6.42 -9.68
C GLY A 46 2.64 7.02 -9.01
N PHE A 47 2.81 6.83 -7.69
CA PHE A 47 3.97 7.30 -6.95
C PHE A 47 5.26 6.65 -7.47
N HIS A 48 6.27 7.47 -7.76
CA HIS A 48 7.57 7.02 -8.23
C HIS A 48 8.67 7.82 -7.54
N THR A 49 9.63 7.12 -6.94
CA THR A 49 10.73 7.73 -6.18
C THR A 49 11.98 6.88 -6.30
N GLN A 50 13.15 7.49 -6.13
CA GLN A 50 14.43 6.76 -6.07
C GLN A 50 14.71 6.16 -4.69
N PHE A 51 13.90 6.49 -3.66
CA PHE A 51 14.10 5.96 -2.31
C PHE A 51 13.94 4.43 -2.20
N TRP A 52 13.37 3.77 -3.21
CA TRP A 52 13.29 2.31 -3.28
C TRP A 52 14.67 1.63 -3.32
N HIS A 53 15.72 2.35 -3.77
CA HIS A 53 17.10 1.88 -3.73
C HIS A 53 17.67 1.78 -2.31
N SER A 54 17.02 2.41 -1.32
CA SER A 54 17.34 2.25 0.09
C SER A 54 16.42 1.22 0.74
N PRO A 55 16.94 0.12 1.32
CA PRO A 55 16.13 -0.86 2.04
C PRO A 55 15.72 -0.43 3.44
N THR A 56 16.10 0.78 3.89
CA THR A 56 15.97 1.22 5.28
C THR A 56 14.52 1.36 5.75
N ARG A 57 13.55 1.54 4.84
CA ARG A 57 12.19 1.94 5.18
C ARG A 57 11.19 1.08 4.42
N PRO A 58 10.24 0.40 5.10
CA PRO A 58 9.13 -0.21 4.41
C PRO A 58 8.17 0.88 3.90
N TRP A 59 7.39 0.54 2.90
CA TRP A 59 6.34 1.38 2.32
C TRP A 59 5.10 0.52 2.19
N PHE A 60 3.93 1.03 2.56
CA PHE A 60 2.71 0.24 2.55
C PHE A 60 1.61 0.97 1.78
N ILE A 61 0.98 0.25 0.87
CA ILE A 61 -0.31 0.65 0.28
C ILE A 61 -1.34 -0.38 0.71
N VAL A 62 -2.43 0.11 1.29
CA VAL A 62 -3.62 -0.69 1.57
C VAL A 62 -4.67 -0.37 0.52
N VAL A 63 -5.11 -1.38 -0.23
CA VAL A 63 -6.29 -1.28 -1.10
C VAL A 63 -7.47 -1.86 -0.31
N PRO A 64 -8.44 -1.03 0.14
CA PRO A 64 -9.66 -1.52 0.78
C PRO A 64 -10.60 -2.17 -0.24
N ALA A 65 -11.56 -2.97 0.23
CA ALA A 65 -12.59 -3.58 -0.63
C ALA A 65 -13.41 -2.55 -1.43
N GLU A 66 -13.56 -1.33 -0.92
CA GLU A 66 -14.23 -0.22 -1.59
C GLU A 66 -13.49 1.09 -1.31
N GLY A 67 -13.47 2.00 -2.28
CA GLY A 67 -12.84 3.32 -2.17
C GLY A 67 -11.40 3.39 -2.68
N LYS A 68 -10.69 4.47 -2.32
CA LYS A 68 -9.32 4.73 -2.78
C LYS A 68 -8.28 3.94 -1.97
N PRO A 69 -7.08 3.69 -2.53
CA PRO A 69 -5.94 3.20 -1.76
C PRO A 69 -5.58 4.16 -0.61
N ILE A 70 -5.04 3.60 0.45
CA ILE A 70 -4.51 4.32 1.62
C ILE A 70 -2.99 4.12 1.63
N ALA A 71 -2.24 5.22 1.65
CA ALA A 71 -0.79 5.18 1.76
C ALA A 71 -0.37 5.27 3.22
N ILE A 72 0.39 4.28 3.70
CA ILE A 72 1.10 4.34 4.98
C ILE A 72 2.59 4.32 4.64
N ILE A 73 3.23 5.49 4.61
CA ILE A 73 4.57 5.66 4.05
C ILE A 73 5.50 6.50 4.95
N PRO A 74 6.83 6.39 4.81
CA PRO A 74 7.76 7.29 5.49
C PRO A 74 7.49 8.76 5.13
N GLU A 75 7.65 9.68 6.09
CA GLU A 75 7.38 11.11 5.92
C GLU A 75 8.10 11.75 4.71
N ILE A 76 9.28 11.25 4.34
CA ILE A 76 10.03 11.69 3.15
C ILE A 76 9.27 11.49 1.83
N GLY A 77 8.31 10.55 1.80
CA GLY A 77 7.45 10.30 0.65
C GLY A 77 6.18 11.13 0.60
N ALA A 78 5.84 11.85 1.67
CA ALA A 78 4.54 12.50 1.84
C ALA A 78 4.21 13.46 0.70
N SER A 79 5.13 14.39 0.40
CA SER A 79 4.93 15.40 -0.65
C SER A 79 4.77 14.76 -2.04
N GLY A 80 5.56 13.73 -2.36
CA GLY A 80 5.45 13.05 -3.65
C GLY A 80 4.17 12.22 -3.77
N MET A 81 3.72 11.58 -2.69
CA MET A 81 2.45 10.84 -2.67
C MET A 81 1.25 11.78 -2.78
N ALA A 82 1.31 12.96 -2.16
CA ALA A 82 0.28 13.99 -2.27
C ALA A 82 0.14 14.57 -3.69
N GLY A 83 1.15 14.41 -4.55
CA GLY A 83 1.08 14.72 -5.97
C GLY A 83 0.38 13.66 -6.83
N THR A 84 -0.12 12.59 -6.20
CA THR A 84 -0.87 11.52 -6.88
C THR A 84 -2.37 11.67 -6.66
N TRP A 85 -3.16 10.65 -7.04
CA TRP A 85 -4.61 10.62 -6.82
C TRP A 85 -5.02 10.09 -5.43
N VAL A 86 -4.05 9.70 -4.60
CA VAL A 86 -4.25 9.17 -3.25
C VAL A 86 -4.42 10.31 -2.25
N ASP A 87 -5.58 10.34 -1.57
CA ASP A 87 -5.89 11.40 -0.61
C ASP A 87 -5.53 11.05 0.84
N ASN A 88 -5.62 9.75 1.20
CA ASN A 88 -5.37 9.30 2.56
C ASN A 88 -3.91 8.84 2.69
N ILE A 89 -3.08 9.72 3.28
CA ILE A 89 -1.65 9.53 3.45
C ILE A 89 -1.32 9.62 4.94
N ILE A 90 -0.93 8.48 5.52
CA ILE A 90 -0.52 8.34 6.92
C ILE A 90 0.99 8.18 6.93
N THR A 91 1.69 8.94 7.78
CA THR A 91 3.15 8.96 7.78
C THR A 91 3.77 8.73 9.15
N TRP A 92 5.02 8.27 9.15
CA TRP A 92 5.87 8.22 10.34
C TRP A 92 7.27 8.79 10.07
N PRO A 93 7.96 9.33 11.09
CA PRO A 93 9.34 9.77 10.97
C PRO A 93 10.25 8.54 10.98
N SER A 94 10.64 8.08 9.79
CA SER A 94 11.53 6.93 9.63
C SER A 94 13.02 7.37 9.69
N PRO A 95 13.98 6.52 10.10
CA PRO A 95 13.75 5.20 10.71
C PRO A 95 13.12 5.33 12.09
N ARG A 96 12.26 4.38 12.44
CA ARG A 96 11.74 4.19 13.80
C ARG A 96 11.86 2.70 14.12
N PRO A 97 13.03 2.23 14.60
CA PRO A 97 13.32 0.80 14.74
C PRO A 97 12.27 0.00 15.53
N GLU A 98 11.67 0.61 16.55
CA GLU A 98 10.63 -0.01 17.39
C GLU A 98 9.29 -0.18 16.66
N ASP A 99 9.00 0.69 15.68
CA ASP A 99 7.74 0.69 14.92
C ASP A 99 7.87 1.51 13.63
N ASP A 100 8.45 0.89 12.59
CA ASP A 100 8.57 1.47 11.25
C ASP A 100 7.24 1.36 10.48
N GLY A 101 6.17 1.89 11.09
CA GLY A 101 4.83 2.02 10.51
C GLY A 101 3.92 0.80 10.69
N ILE A 102 4.33 -0.23 11.42
CA ILE A 102 3.57 -1.48 11.57
C ILE A 102 2.29 -1.27 12.38
N SER A 103 2.35 -0.52 13.48
CA SER A 103 1.15 -0.21 14.27
C SER A 103 0.16 0.63 13.47
N LEU A 104 0.65 1.49 12.57
CA LEU A 104 -0.19 2.32 11.68
C LEU A 104 -0.90 1.45 10.63
N VAL A 105 -0.20 0.48 10.03
CA VAL A 105 -0.81 -0.49 9.12
C VAL A 105 -1.87 -1.31 9.86
N ALA A 106 -1.56 -1.82 11.05
CA ALA A 106 -2.49 -2.61 11.84
C ALA A 106 -3.75 -1.82 12.21
N SER A 107 -3.58 -0.58 12.70
CA SER A 107 -4.67 0.34 13.02
C SER A 107 -5.55 0.61 11.78
N THR A 108 -4.92 0.89 10.63
CA THR A 108 -5.63 1.12 9.37
C THR A 108 -6.46 -0.09 8.99
N LEU A 109 -5.86 -1.28 8.93
CA LEU A 109 -6.56 -2.52 8.59
C LEU A 109 -7.69 -2.82 9.58
N ASN A 110 -7.51 -2.57 10.88
CA ASN A 110 -8.52 -2.78 11.90
C ASN A 110 -9.68 -1.77 11.82
N SER A 111 -9.45 -0.57 11.29
CA SER A 111 -10.48 0.46 11.11
C SER A 111 -11.38 0.21 9.88
N LEU A 112 -10.90 -0.55 8.89
CA LEU A 112 -11.67 -0.88 7.69
C LEU A 112 -12.85 -1.80 8.02
N PRO A 113 -13.96 -1.70 7.25
CA PRO A 113 -15.07 -2.64 7.34
C PRO A 113 -14.60 -4.10 7.31
N CYS A 114 -15.28 -4.95 8.06
CA CYS A 114 -14.94 -6.36 8.21
C CYS A 114 -16.14 -7.20 7.78
N LYS A 115 -16.13 -7.70 6.53
CA LYS A 115 -17.19 -8.55 5.99
C LYS A 115 -16.75 -10.01 5.98
N HIS A 116 -15.50 -10.26 5.59
CA HIS A 116 -14.95 -11.61 5.46
C HIS A 116 -13.84 -11.90 6.47
N GLY A 117 -13.32 -10.88 7.15
CA GLY A 117 -12.24 -11.00 8.12
C GLY A 117 -10.92 -11.42 7.49
N ARG A 118 -10.66 -11.06 6.23
CA ARG A 118 -9.48 -11.54 5.48
C ARG A 118 -8.76 -10.39 4.77
N VAL A 119 -7.44 -10.39 4.85
CA VAL A 119 -6.56 -9.43 4.18
C VAL A 119 -5.61 -10.21 3.27
N GLY A 120 -5.48 -9.80 2.01
CA GLY A 120 -4.52 -10.39 1.08
C GLY A 120 -3.14 -9.74 1.20
N ALA A 121 -2.08 -10.55 1.18
CA ALA A 121 -0.69 -10.11 1.11
C ALA A 121 0.06 -10.86 0.00
N THR A 122 1.11 -10.23 -0.56
CA THR A 122 1.96 -10.87 -1.58
C THR A 122 2.97 -11.82 -0.94
N LEU A 123 2.53 -13.04 -0.64
CA LEU A 123 3.33 -14.12 -0.02
C LEU A 123 3.55 -15.35 -0.92
N GLY A 124 3.12 -15.28 -2.19
CA GLY A 124 3.24 -16.38 -3.14
C GLY A 124 4.66 -16.58 -3.69
N ILE A 125 4.78 -17.51 -4.63
CA ILE A 125 6.01 -17.76 -5.39
C ILE A 125 6.47 -16.44 -6.04
N GLU A 126 7.79 -16.21 -6.05
CA GLU A 126 8.43 -15.02 -6.63
C GLU A 126 7.99 -13.67 -6.01
N SER A 127 7.47 -13.69 -4.78
CA SER A 127 7.15 -12.48 -4.02
C SER A 127 8.16 -12.20 -2.91
N HIS A 128 8.21 -10.94 -2.47
CA HIS A 128 8.98 -10.56 -1.28
C HIS A 128 8.25 -9.45 -0.51
N LEU A 129 8.37 -9.48 0.82
CA LEU A 129 7.65 -8.57 1.72
C LEU A 129 8.17 -7.13 1.74
N ARG A 130 9.43 -6.88 1.35
CA ARG A 130 10.09 -5.56 1.44
C ARG A 130 9.96 -4.90 2.84
N MET A 131 9.92 -5.74 3.87
CA MET A 131 10.04 -5.38 5.28
C MET A 131 10.68 -6.56 6.03
N PRO A 132 11.24 -6.36 7.24
CA PRO A 132 11.69 -7.46 8.08
C PRO A 132 10.58 -8.48 8.35
N VAL A 133 10.90 -9.77 8.37
CA VAL A 133 9.90 -10.83 8.64
C VAL A 133 9.27 -10.68 10.02
N ASN A 134 10.03 -10.25 11.03
CA ASN A 134 9.52 -9.99 12.38
C ASN A 134 8.43 -8.92 12.38
N ASN A 135 8.54 -7.91 11.51
CA ASN A 135 7.52 -6.87 11.37
C ASN A 135 6.23 -7.45 10.75
N TYR A 136 6.35 -8.35 9.76
CA TYR A 136 5.19 -9.05 9.22
C TYR A 136 4.52 -9.92 10.27
N LEU A 137 5.28 -10.72 11.01
CA LEU A 137 4.75 -11.56 12.08
C LEU A 137 4.07 -10.71 13.16
N ALA A 138 4.67 -9.60 13.58
CA ALA A 138 4.03 -8.65 14.50
C ALA A 138 2.75 -8.05 13.92
N LEU A 139 2.71 -7.71 12.63
CA LEU A 139 1.50 -7.23 11.97
C LEU A 139 0.37 -8.28 12.06
N THR A 140 0.67 -9.56 11.81
CA THR A 140 -0.34 -10.64 11.87
C THR A 140 -0.95 -10.83 13.26
N THR A 141 -0.25 -10.48 14.35
CA THR A 141 -0.79 -10.57 15.71
C THR A 141 -1.61 -9.34 16.10
N MET A 142 -1.33 -8.17 15.52
CA MET A 142 -2.03 -6.92 15.80
C MET A 142 -3.33 -6.76 15.01
N VAL A 143 -3.47 -7.46 13.88
CA VAL A 143 -4.64 -7.35 12.99
C VAL A 143 -5.72 -8.34 13.39
N LYS A 144 -6.95 -7.85 13.56
CA LYS A 144 -8.12 -8.65 13.94
C LYS A 144 -8.69 -9.50 12.80
N LYS A 145 -8.19 -9.28 11.58
CA LYS A 145 -8.51 -10.01 10.34
C LYS A 145 -7.41 -11.05 10.08
N SER A 146 -7.75 -12.17 9.46
CA SER A 146 -6.76 -13.16 8.99
C SER A 146 -5.93 -12.55 7.86
N LEU A 147 -4.61 -12.46 8.08
CA LEU A 147 -3.58 -12.09 7.09
C LEU A 147 -2.94 -13.32 6.48
#